data_AF-A0A1H7FC40-F1
#
_entry.id   AF-A0A1H7FC40-F1
#
_cell.length_a   1.000
_cell.length_b   1.000
_cell.length_c   1.000
_cell.angle_alpha   90.00
_cell.angle_beta   90.00
_cell.angle_gamma   90.00
#
_symmetry.space_group_name_H-M   'P 1'
#
loop_
_entity.id
_entity.type
_entity.pdbx_description
1 polymer ?
#
loop_
_entity_poly.entity_id
_entity_poly.type
_entity_poly.pdbx_seq_one_letter_code
_entity_poly.pdbx_strand_id
1 'polypeptide(L)'
;MTIMQKVAMKQLWLNKKRTAITIFGVIVSVAMITSVITLSQSFLDMMQRQAIADTGEWHVKYESVDQSQLESIVEDSNTDEVLIEQVEGYALLEQSQNPARP
;
A
#
# COMPACT_ATOMS: atom_id res chain seq x y z
N MET A 1 -28.05 -37.84 4.35
CA MET A 1 -27.41 -37.99 3.02
C MET A 1 -28.43 -38.51 2.04
N THR A 2 -28.57 -37.89 0.88
CA THR A 2 -29.38 -38.44 -0.21
C THR A 2 -28.70 -39.69 -0.79
N ILE A 3 -29.46 -40.53 -1.50
CA ILE A 3 -28.92 -41.75 -2.15
C ILE A 3 -27.79 -41.37 -3.11
N MET A 4 -27.96 -40.29 -3.88
CA MET A 4 -26.93 -39.76 -4.78
C MET A 4 -25.64 -39.38 -4.05
N GLN A 5 -25.73 -38.66 -2.92
CA GLN A 5 -24.55 -38.29 -2.12
C GLN A 5 -23.80 -39.53 -1.60
N LYS A 6 -24.53 -40.58 -1.21
CA LYS A 6 -23.95 -41.82 -0.71
C LYS A 6 -23.16 -42.57 -1.79
N VAL A 7 -23.71 -42.64 -3.00
CA VAL A 7 -23.04 -43.24 -4.17
C VAL A 7 -21.82 -42.40 -4.58
N ALA A 8 -21.96 -41.08 -4.67
CA ALA A 8 -20.86 -40.17 -5.01
C ALA A 8 -19.69 -40.28 -4.03
N MET A 9 -19.95 -40.27 -2.72
CA MET A 9 -18.92 -40.41 -1.69
C MET A 9 -18.20 -41.75 -1.82
N LYS A 10 -18.92 -42.85 -2.06
CA LYS A 10 -18.32 -44.18 -2.22
C LYS A 10 -17.39 -44.24 -3.44
N GLN A 11 -17.74 -43.58 -4.54
CA GLN A 11 -16.90 -43.48 -5.74
C GLN A 11 -15.60 -42.70 -5.51
N LEU A 12 -15.67 -41.61 -4.73
CA LEU A 12 -14.48 -40.84 -4.34
C LEU A 12 -13.54 -41.67 -3.45
N TRP A 13 -14.09 -42.46 -2.53
CA TRP A 13 -13.34 -43.36 -1.65
C TRP A 13 -12.73 -44.58 -2.36
N LEU A 14 -13.34 -45.07 -3.43
CA LEU A 14 -12.78 -46.16 -4.25
C LEU A 14 -11.58 -45.68 -5.09
N ASN A 15 -11.58 -44.41 -5.51
CA ASN A 15 -10.54 -43.81 -6.35
C ASN A 15 -9.62 -42.85 -5.58
N LYS A 16 -9.12 -43.28 -4.41
CA LYS A 16 -8.37 -42.41 -3.47
C LYS A 16 -7.23 -41.62 -4.12
N LYS A 17 -6.44 -42.27 -4.99
CA LYS A 17 -5.30 -41.63 -5.66
C LYS A 17 -5.75 -40.48 -6.57
N ARG A 18 -6.77 -40.71 -7.40
CA ARG A 18 -7.31 -39.69 -8.32
C ARG A 18 -7.94 -38.53 -7.54
N THR A 19 -8.79 -38.85 -6.56
CA THR A 19 -9.47 -37.85 -5.73
C THR A 19 -8.48 -36.95 -4.99
N ALA A 20 -7.40 -37.52 -4.42
CA ALA A 20 -6.39 -36.74 -3.72
C ALA A 20 -5.69 -35.74 -4.66
N ILE A 21 -5.25 -36.18 -5.84
CA ILE A 21 -4.58 -35.30 -6.82
C ILE A 21 -5.51 -34.16 -7.25
N THR A 22 -6.79 -34.43 -7.51
CA THR A 22 -7.76 -33.39 -7.87
C THR A 22 -7.95 -32.38 -6.74
N ILE A 23 -8.06 -32.82 -5.48
CA ILE A 23 -8.17 -31.93 -4.33
C ILE A 23 -6.94 -31.03 -4.22
N PHE A 24 -5.73 -31.59 -4.34
CA PHE A 24 -4.50 -30.77 -4.33
C PHE A 24 -4.46 -29.77 -5.48
N GLY A 25 -4.89 -30.16 -6.69
CA GLY A 25 -4.97 -29.24 -7.82
C GLY A 25 -5.91 -28.05 -7.56
N VAL A 26 -7.07 -28.32 -6.96
CA VAL A 26 -8.02 -27.27 -6.56
C VAL A 26 -7.42 -26.36 -5.47
N ILE A 27 -6.80 -26.94 -4.44
CA ILE A 27 -6.16 -26.18 -3.36
C ILE A 27 -5.08 -25.26 -3.92
N VAL A 28 -4.20 -25.77 -4.77
CA VAL A 28 -3.11 -24.99 -5.38
C VAL A 28 -3.67 -23.90 -6.28
N SER A 29 -4.70 -24.20 -7.09
CA SER A 29 -5.35 -23.20 -7.94
C SER A 29 -5.93 -22.04 -7.14
N VAL A 30 -6.67 -22.33 -6.07
CA VAL A 30 -7.24 -21.29 -5.20
C VAL A 30 -6.14 -20.52 -4.48
N ALA A 31 -5.16 -21.24 -3.91
CA ALA A 31 -4.04 -20.64 -3.18
C ALA A 31 -3.23 -19.68 -4.05
N MET A 32 -2.97 -20.02 -5.32
CA MET A 32 -2.26 -19.13 -6.24
C MET A 32 -3.01 -17.82 -6.47
N ILE A 33 -4.31 -17.88 -6.74
CA ILE A 33 -5.12 -16.69 -6.98
C ILE A 33 -5.16 -15.80 -5.74
N THR A 34 -5.45 -16.39 -4.58
CA THR A 34 -5.51 -15.64 -3.32
C THR A 34 -4.16 -15.05 -2.94
N SER A 35 -3.06 -15.81 -3.15
CA SER A 35 -1.71 -15.37 -2.80
C SER A 35 -1.32 -14.12 -3.57
N VAL A 36 -1.56 -14.09 -4.89
CA VAL A 36 -1.21 -12.93 -5.73
C VAL A 36 -1.94 -11.69 -5.25
N ILE A 37 -3.25 -11.77 -5.02
CA ILE A 37 -4.06 -10.61 -4.60
C ILE A 37 -3.59 -10.09 -3.23
N THR A 38 -3.44 -10.99 -2.25
CA THR A 38 -3.00 -10.63 -0.90
C THR A 38 -1.59 -10.02 -0.91
N LEU A 39 -0.67 -10.60 -1.68
CA LEU A 39 0.69 -10.06 -1.81
C LEU A 39 0.67 -8.68 -2.48
N SER A 40 -0.10 -8.49 -3.55
CA SER A 40 -0.23 -7.20 -4.21
C SER A 40 -0.76 -6.12 -3.25
N GLN A 41 -1.83 -6.42 -2.49
CA GLN A 41 -2.38 -5.47 -1.53
C GLN A 41 -1.41 -5.14 -0.39
N SER A 42 -0.77 -6.17 0.20
CA SER A 42 0.22 -6.00 1.25
C SER A 42 1.42 -5.19 0.77
N PHE A 43 1.87 -5.43 -0.46
CA PHE A 43 2.99 -4.71 -1.05
C PHE A 43 2.66 -3.23 -1.28
N LEU A 44 1.46 -2.92 -1.78
CA LEU A 44 1.02 -1.53 -1.94
C LEU A 44 0.90 -0.81 -0.60
N ASP A 45 0.35 -1.46 0.42
CA ASP A 45 0.27 -0.91 1.79
C ASP A 45 1.68 -0.62 2.35
N MET A 46 2.62 -1.55 2.17
CA MET A 46 4.01 -1.36 2.56
C MET A 46 4.65 -0.16 1.84
N MET A 47 4.46 -0.06 0.52
CA MET A 47 4.99 1.06 -0.26
C MET A 47 4.41 2.40 0.19
N GLN A 48 3.10 2.45 0.48
CA GLN A 48 2.45 3.66 0.97
C GLN A 48 3.02 4.08 2.32
N ARG A 49 3.14 3.15 3.28
CA ARG A 49 3.73 3.43 4.59
C ARG A 49 5.16 3.90 4.50
N GLN A 50 5.94 3.32 3.59
CA GLN A 50 7.33 3.74 3.36
C GLN A 50 7.38 5.17 2.80
N ALA A 51 6.55 5.48 1.80
CA ALA A 51 6.48 6.83 1.25
C ALA A 51 6.08 7.87 2.32
N ILE A 52 5.12 7.54 3.17
CA ILE A 52 4.72 8.37 4.31
C ILE A 52 5.87 8.52 5.32
N ALA A 53 6.61 7.45 5.62
CA ALA A 53 7.72 7.51 6.57
C ALA A 53 8.90 8.36 6.07
N ASP A 54 9.21 8.28 4.77
CA ASP A 54 10.37 8.98 4.19
C ASP A 54 10.07 10.44 3.86
N THR A 55 8.84 10.72 3.42
CA THR A 55 8.48 12.07 2.97
C THR A 55 7.56 12.78 3.96
N GLY A 56 6.65 12.09 4.63
CA GLY A 56 5.54 12.65 5.42
C GLY A 56 4.18 12.41 4.76
N GLU A 57 3.09 12.74 5.46
CA GLU A 57 1.74 12.66 4.91
C GLU A 57 1.42 13.86 4.01
N TRP A 58 1.93 13.85 2.78
CA TRP A 58 1.65 14.90 1.80
C TRP A 58 0.33 14.64 1.10
N HIS A 59 -0.73 15.30 1.56
CA HIS A 59 -2.00 15.33 0.83
C HIS A 59 -2.00 16.45 -0.22
N VAL A 60 -1.51 17.64 0.14
CA VAL A 60 -1.39 18.81 -0.75
C VAL A 60 -0.21 19.68 -0.31
N LYS A 61 0.53 20.25 -1.27
CA LYS A 61 1.58 21.25 -1.02
C LYS A 61 1.22 22.54 -1.76
N TYR A 62 1.13 23.65 -1.03
CA TYR A 62 0.96 24.98 -1.59
C TYR A 62 2.29 25.74 -1.50
N GLU A 63 2.74 26.31 -2.62
CA GLU A 63 3.98 27.09 -2.69
C GLU A 63 3.65 28.58 -2.78
N SER A 64 4.46 29.42 -2.13
CA SER A 64 4.31 30.89 -2.14
C SER A 64 2.94 31.38 -1.65
N VAL A 65 2.54 30.93 -0.46
CA VAL A 65 1.25 31.27 0.17
C VAL A 65 1.34 32.60 0.92
N ASP A 66 0.39 33.50 0.67
CA ASP A 66 0.25 34.76 1.44
C ASP A 66 -0.41 34.52 2.80
N GLN A 67 -0.22 35.43 3.77
CA GLN A 67 -0.72 35.27 5.13
C GLN A 67 -2.25 35.04 5.21
N SER A 68 -3.03 35.73 4.36
CA SER A 68 -4.49 35.56 4.30
C SER A 68 -4.92 34.21 3.71
N GLN A 69 -4.13 33.66 2.80
CA GLN A 69 -4.37 32.35 2.21
C GLN A 69 -4.00 31.23 3.20
N LEU A 70 -2.96 31.44 4.00
CA LEU A 70 -2.58 30.51 5.06
C LEU A 70 -3.69 30.38 6.12
N GLU A 71 -4.27 31.50 6.57
CA GLU A 71 -5.41 31.49 7.49
C GLU A 71 -6.60 30.71 6.91
N SER A 72 -6.89 30.89 5.62
CA SER A 72 -7.95 30.15 4.93
C SER A 72 -7.70 28.65 4.85
N ILE A 73 -6.44 28.22 4.69
CA ILE A 73 -6.05 26.79 4.63
C ILE A 73 -6.15 26.15 6.02
N VAL A 74 -5.70 26.86 7.06
CA VAL A 74 -5.74 26.38 8.45
C VAL A 74 -7.18 26.29 8.97
N GLU A 75 -8.06 27.19 8.53
CA GLU A 75 -9.49 27.16 8.91
C GLU A 75 -10.34 26.18 8.09
N ASP A 76 -9.81 25.57 7.02
CA ASP A 76 -10.55 24.61 6.21
C ASP A 76 -10.83 23.33 7.01
N SER A 77 -12.09 22.90 7.03
CA SER A 77 -12.54 21.69 7.73
C SER A 77 -11.91 20.38 7.25
N ASN A 78 -11.29 20.36 6.07
CA ASN A 78 -10.59 19.19 5.52
C ASN A 78 -9.09 19.19 5.85
N THR A 79 -8.61 20.20 6.58
CA THR A 79 -7.21 20.34 6.97
C THR A 79 -7.03 19.87 8.42
N ASP A 80 -6.49 18.68 8.61
CA ASP A 80 -6.21 18.14 9.96
C ASP A 80 -4.91 18.69 10.55
N GLU A 81 -3.81 18.67 9.78
CA GLU A 81 -2.49 19.16 10.19
C GLU A 81 -1.85 20.03 9.10
N VAL A 82 -1.11 21.06 9.51
CA VAL A 82 -0.40 21.97 8.61
C VAL A 82 1.07 22.06 9.01
N LEU A 83 1.95 21.80 8.06
CA LEU A 83 3.39 22.05 8.18
C LEU A 83 3.74 23.29 7.36
N ILE A 84 4.34 24.29 8.01
CA ILE A 84 4.82 25.52 7.35
C ILE A 84 6.34 25.44 7.26
N GLU A 85 6.85 25.49 6.04
CA GLU A 85 8.29 25.56 5.76
C GLU A 85 8.62 26.90 5.10
N GLN A 86 9.55 27.65 5.69
CA GLN A 86 10.12 28.85 5.08
C GLN A 86 11.58 28.58 4.71
N VAL A 87 11.85 28.42 3.42
CA VAL A 87 13.20 28.18 2.92
C VAL A 87 13.93 29.51 2.79
N GLU A 88 14.81 29.83 3.75
CA GLU A 88 15.61 31.07 3.74
C GLU A 88 16.89 30.99 2.89
N GLY A 89 17.12 29.86 2.21
CA GLY A 89 18.29 29.64 1.36
C GLY A 89 19.44 28.93 2.10
N TYR A 90 20.65 29.04 1.56
CA TYR A 90 21.85 28.40 2.11
C TYR A 90 22.71 29.40 2.88
N ALA A 91 23.21 28.99 4.04
CA ALA A 91 24.20 29.77 4.78
C ALA A 91 25.58 29.65 4.12
N LEU A 92 26.32 30.75 4.04
CA LEU A 92 27.64 30.80 3.42
C LEU A 92 28.62 29.87 4.15
N LEU A 93 29.21 28.92 3.42
CA LEU A 93 30.29 28.06 3.91
C LEU A 93 31.60 28.49 3.24
N GLU A 94 32.53 29.07 4.02
CA GLU A 94 33.75 29.70 3.49
C GLU A 94 34.66 28.79 2.63
N GLN A 95 34.47 27.47 2.69
CA GLN A 95 35.24 26.49 1.93
C GLN A 95 34.37 25.67 0.96
N SER A 96 33.15 26.12 0.62
CA SER A 96 32.29 25.40 -0.32
C SER A 96 32.95 25.32 -1.70
N GLN A 97 33.16 24.10 -2.18
CA GLN A 97 33.60 23.84 -3.56
C GLN A 97 32.41 23.69 -4.52
N ASN A 98 31.17 23.83 -4.04
CA ASN A 98 29.99 23.65 -4.86
C ASN A 98 29.47 25.01 -5.34
N PRO A 99 29.58 25.33 -6.65
CA PRO A 99 29.15 26.62 -7.17
C PRO A 99 27.63 26.84 -7.13
N ALA A 100 26.82 25.78 -6.95
CA ALA A 100 25.36 25.88 -6.88
C ALA A 100 24.80 26.00 -5.46
N ARG A 101 25.61 25.73 -4.42
CA ARG A 101 25.24 25.78 -3.01
C ARG A 101 26.45 26.28 -2.20
N PRO A 102 26.58 27.60 -2.00
CA PRO A 102 27.70 28.19 -1.29
C PRO A 102 27.66 27.87 0.21
#